data_AF-Q93TT0-F1
#
_entry.id   AF-Q93TT0-F1
#
_cell.length_a   1.000
_cell.length_b   1.000
_cell.length_c   1.000
_cell.angle_alpha   90.00
_cell.angle_beta   90.00
_cell.angle_gamma   90.00
#
_symmetry.space_group_name_H-M   'P 1'
#
loop_
_entity.id
_entity.type
_entity.pdbx_description
1 polymer ?
#
loop_
_entity_poly.entity_id
_entity_poly.type
_entity_poly.pdbx_seq_one_letter_code
_entity_poly.pdbx_strand_id
1 'polypeptide(L)'
;SVKPDPTLSQAVEIARQMADFKPDTVILLGGGSALDAGKIGRFLYEYSTRHEGILEDDEAIKELFLELQQKFMDIRKRIVKFYHARLTQMVAIPTTSGTGSEVTPFAVITDDETHV
;
A
#
# COMPACT_ATOMS: atom_id res chain seq x y z
N SER A 1 15.47 -3.13 1.80
CA SER A 1 15.07 -3.88 0.59
C SER A 1 13.79 -4.62 0.88
N VAL A 2 12.86 -4.70 -0.08
CA VAL A 2 11.59 -5.43 0.09
C VAL A 2 11.86 -6.93 -0.10
N LYS A 3 11.36 -7.76 0.81
CA LYS A 3 11.46 -9.22 0.69
C LYS A 3 10.35 -9.74 -0.25
N PRO A 4 10.50 -10.94 -0.84
CA PRO A 4 9.36 -11.64 -1.45
C PRO A 4 8.21 -11.75 -0.45
N ASP A 5 6.97 -11.73 -0.95
CA ASP A 5 5.73 -11.74 -0.14
C ASP A 5 5.69 -10.57 0.86
N PRO A 6 5.44 -9.34 0.37
CA PRO A 6 5.55 -8.15 1.19
C PRO A 6 4.51 -8.17 2.31
N THR A 7 4.93 -7.80 3.51
CA THR A 7 4.06 -7.84 4.70
C THR A 7 3.42 -6.49 5.00
N LEU A 8 2.34 -6.50 5.80
CA LEU A 8 1.68 -5.27 6.25
C LEU A 8 2.67 -4.38 7.03
N SER A 9 3.46 -4.97 7.93
CA SER A 9 4.48 -4.25 8.69
C SER A 9 5.48 -3.49 7.80
N GLN A 10 5.91 -4.09 6.68
CA GLN A 10 6.79 -3.43 5.70
C GLN A 10 6.12 -2.23 5.03
N ALA A 11 4.84 -2.36 4.67
CA ALA A 11 4.09 -1.25 4.06
C ALA A 11 3.90 -0.09 5.05
N VAL A 12 3.65 -0.39 6.33
CA VAL A 12 3.56 0.60 7.41
C VAL A 12 4.90 1.30 7.61
N GLU A 13 6.02 0.57 7.62
CA GLU A 13 7.35 1.16 7.73
C GLU A 13 7.64 2.13 6.57
N ILE A 14 7.32 1.73 5.34
CA ILE A 14 7.42 2.62 4.16
C ILE A 14 6.58 3.88 4.36
N ALA A 15 5.34 3.76 4.85
CA ALA A 15 4.45 4.88 5.09
C ALA A 15 5.00 5.85 6.15
N ARG A 16 5.58 5.32 7.24
CA ARG A 16 6.24 6.11 8.30
C ARG A 16 7.44 6.87 7.72
N GLN A 17 8.29 6.22 6.92
CA GLN A 17 9.40 6.90 6.23
C GLN A 17 8.92 8.00 5.28
N MET A 18 7.80 7.78 4.57
CA MET A 18 7.17 8.82 3.74
C MET A 18 6.60 9.96 4.58
N ALA A 19 6.04 9.69 5.76
CA ALA A 19 5.52 10.73 6.65
C ALA A 19 6.63 11.66 7.17
N ASP A 20 7.81 11.10 7.45
CA ASP A 20 9.00 11.85 7.87
C ASP A 20 9.57 12.68 6.70
N PHE A 21 9.71 12.07 5.52
CA PHE A 21 10.33 12.71 4.36
C PHE A 21 9.41 13.67 3.61
N LYS A 22 8.10 13.40 3.62
CA LYS A 22 7.02 14.11 2.92
C LYS A 22 7.27 14.23 1.40
N PRO A 23 7.36 13.10 0.67
CA PRO A 23 7.60 13.13 -0.76
C PRO A 23 6.42 13.74 -1.51
N ASP A 24 6.71 14.39 -2.64
CA ASP A 24 5.74 14.75 -3.68
C ASP A 24 5.67 13.69 -4.79
N THR A 25 6.69 12.83 -4.89
CA THR A 25 6.81 11.75 -5.88
C THR A 25 7.39 10.51 -5.22
N VAL A 26 6.74 9.36 -5.47
CA VAL A 26 7.19 8.05 -5.04
C VAL A 26 7.56 7.23 -6.27
N ILE A 27 8.80 6.74 -6.32
CA ILE A 27 9.29 5.86 -7.39
C ILE A 27 9.37 4.43 -6.84
N LEU A 28 8.55 3.55 -7.41
CA LEU A 28 8.54 2.14 -7.10
C LEU A 28 9.38 1.39 -8.14
N LEU A 29 10.49 0.79 -7.71
CA LEU A 29 11.42 0.08 -8.57
C LEU A 29 11.56 -1.37 -8.11
N GLY A 30 11.25 -2.33 -8.98
CA GLY A 30 11.44 -3.75 -8.69
C GLY A 30 10.43 -4.67 -9.38
N GLY A 31 10.33 -5.90 -8.89
CA GLY A 31 9.27 -6.84 -9.28
C GLY A 31 7.95 -6.59 -8.53
N GLY A 32 6.97 -7.47 -8.70
CA GLY A 32 5.63 -7.35 -8.10
C GLY A 32 5.63 -7.04 -6.60
N SER A 33 6.46 -7.72 -5.80
CA SER A 33 6.52 -7.50 -4.34
C SER A 33 6.91 -6.06 -3.97
N ALA A 34 7.88 -5.47 -4.67
CA ALA A 34 8.32 -4.10 -4.40
C ALA A 34 7.26 -3.07 -4.81
N LEU A 35 6.60 -3.32 -5.95
CA LEU A 35 5.52 -2.45 -6.43
C LEU A 35 4.29 -2.52 -5.50
N ASP A 36 3.92 -3.70 -5.03
CA ASP A 36 2.75 -3.91 -4.17
C ASP A 36 2.96 -3.31 -2.78
N ALA A 37 4.13 -3.55 -2.16
CA ALA A 37 4.51 -2.91 -0.89
C ALA A 37 4.47 -1.38 -0.99
N GLY A 38 5.01 -0.84 -2.09
CA GLY A 38 5.05 0.59 -2.34
C GLY A 38 3.67 1.22 -2.56
N LYS A 39 2.76 0.53 -3.25
CA LYS A 39 1.37 0.97 -3.44
C LYS A 39 0.64 1.11 -2.11
N ILE A 40 0.74 0.09 -1.24
CA ILE A 40 0.08 0.12 0.06
C ILE A 40 0.75 1.14 0.99
N GLY A 41 2.08 1.21 1.02
CA GLY A 41 2.79 2.21 1.82
C GLY A 41 2.41 3.65 1.42
N ARG A 42 2.35 3.93 0.11
CA ARG A 42 1.84 5.21 -0.41
C ARG A 42 0.38 5.46 0.00
N PHE A 43 -0.49 4.45 -0.13
CA PHE A 43 -1.88 4.57 0.28
C PHE A 43 -2.01 4.92 1.76
N LEU A 44 -1.29 4.23 2.63
CA LEU A 44 -1.28 4.48 4.08
C LEU A 44 -0.77 5.88 4.41
N TYR A 45 0.30 6.34 3.75
CA TYR A 45 0.79 7.71 3.88
C TYR A 45 -0.27 8.75 3.48
N GLU A 46 -0.93 8.56 2.34
CA GLU A 46 -1.98 9.50 1.93
C GLU A 46 -3.23 9.42 2.81
N TYR A 47 -3.52 8.25 3.38
CA TYR A 47 -4.59 8.04 4.32
C TYR A 47 -4.31 8.76 5.65
N SER A 48 -3.08 8.70 6.15
CA SER A 48 -2.66 9.34 7.41
C SER A 48 -2.72 10.85 7.36
N THR A 49 -2.52 11.46 6.19
CA THR A 49 -2.71 12.92 6.04
C THR A 49 -4.14 13.41 6.29
N ARG A 50 -5.12 12.49 6.31
CA ARG A 50 -6.53 12.76 6.62
C ARG A 50 -6.98 12.16 7.94
N HIS A 51 -6.17 11.29 8.53
CA HIS A 51 -6.46 10.55 9.76
C HIS A 51 -5.21 10.61 10.64
N GLU A 52 -5.12 11.66 11.45
CA GLU A 52 -3.99 11.91 12.35
C GLU A 52 -3.84 10.76 13.35
N GLY A 53 -2.61 10.31 13.58
CA GLY A 53 -2.31 9.22 14.52
C GLY A 53 -2.51 7.80 13.99
N ILE A 54 -3.00 7.63 12.75
CA ILE A 54 -3.25 6.29 12.20
C ILE A 54 -1.96 5.46 12.01
N LEU A 55 -0.80 6.09 11.77
CA LEU A 55 0.45 5.34 11.53
C LEU A 55 1.07 4.82 12.82
N GLU A 56 0.57 5.29 13.96
CA GLU A 56 1.00 4.99 15.32
C GLU A 56 0.04 4.00 16.00
N ASP A 57 -1.13 3.78 15.42
CA ASP A 57 -2.18 2.87 15.90
C ASP A 57 -2.20 1.58 15.06
N ASP A 58 -1.43 0.59 15.50
CA ASP A 58 -1.31 -0.69 14.80
C ASP A 58 -2.66 -1.45 14.72
N GLU A 59 -3.56 -1.27 15.68
CA GLU A 59 -4.89 -1.92 15.66
C GLU A 59 -5.81 -1.25 14.63
N ALA A 60 -5.81 0.08 14.56
CA ALA A 60 -6.56 0.80 13.52
C ALA A 60 -6.05 0.49 12.10
N ILE A 61 -4.74 0.27 11.93
CA ILE A 61 -4.17 -0.17 10.64
C ILE A 61 -4.66 -1.58 10.30
N LYS A 62 -4.70 -2.50 11.26
CA LYS A 62 -5.23 -3.86 11.04
C LYS A 62 -6.71 -3.83 10.66
N GLU A 63 -7.53 -3.04 11.36
CA GLU A 63 -8.95 -2.87 11.01
C GLU A 63 -9.12 -2.32 9.60
N LEU A 64 -8.38 -1.27 9.25
CA LEU A 64 -8.36 -0.71 7.90
C LEU A 64 -7.94 -1.76 6.87
N PHE A 65 -6.92 -2.57 7.16
CA PHE A 65 -6.47 -3.63 6.26
C PHE A 65 -7.55 -4.69 6.06
N LEU A 66 -8.23 -5.13 7.13
CA LEU A 66 -9.35 -6.07 7.05
C LEU A 66 -10.51 -5.51 6.22
N GLU A 67 -10.80 -4.21 6.33
CA GLU A 67 -11.80 -3.53 5.49
C GLU A 67 -11.38 -3.48 4.01
N LEU A 68 -10.08 -3.35 3.73
CA LEU A 68 -9.53 -3.39 2.38
C LEU A 68 -9.43 -4.82 1.82
N GLN A 69 -9.28 -5.84 2.67
CA GLN A 69 -9.11 -7.26 2.32
C GLN A 69 -10.40 -7.94 1.81
N GLN A 70 -11.45 -7.19 1.45
CA GLN A 70 -12.76 -7.77 1.18
C GLN A 70 -12.72 -8.88 0.11
N LYS A 71 -13.14 -10.08 0.53
CA LYS A 71 -13.20 -11.34 -0.23
C LYS A 71 -14.07 -11.33 -1.49
N PHE A 72 -14.61 -10.18 -1.91
CA PHE A 72 -15.47 -10.08 -3.08
C PHE A 72 -15.01 -8.99 -4.06
N MET A 73 -14.34 -9.52 -5.07
CA MET A 73 -13.79 -8.96 -6.31
C MET A 73 -14.80 -8.23 -7.22
N ASP A 74 -15.95 -7.75 -6.71
CA ASP A 74 -16.85 -6.90 -7.51
C ASP A 74 -16.37 -5.45 -7.41
N ILE A 75 -15.54 -5.05 -8.38
CA ILE A 75 -14.98 -3.70 -8.53
C ILE A 75 -16.05 -2.57 -8.53
N ARG A 76 -17.34 -2.91 -8.69
CA ARG A 76 -18.47 -1.97 -8.66
C ARG A 76 -19.10 -1.83 -7.27
N LYS A 77 -18.94 -2.79 -6.36
CA LYS A 77 -19.43 -2.75 -4.97
C LYS A 77 -18.32 -2.28 -4.03
N ARG A 78 -17.76 -1.11 -4.31
CA ARG A 78 -16.74 -0.51 -3.45
C ARG A 78 -17.38 -0.07 -2.13
N ILE A 79 -17.19 -0.84 -1.07
CA ILE A 79 -17.60 -0.47 0.29
C ILE A 79 -16.73 0.70 0.79
N VAL A 80 -15.48 0.79 0.32
CA VAL A 80 -14.53 1.87 0.65
C VAL A 80 -14.40 2.86 -0.52
N LYS A 81 -14.56 4.15 -0.25
CA LYS A 81 -14.32 5.23 -1.23
C LYS A 81 -12.84 5.54 -1.30
N PHE A 82 -12.19 5.12 -2.39
CA PHE A 82 -10.85 5.58 -2.72
C PHE A 82 -10.91 7.00 -3.26
N TYR A 83 -10.24 7.92 -2.58
CA TYR A 83 -10.04 9.27 -3.11
C TYR A 83 -8.87 9.28 -4.09
N HIS A 84 -8.97 10.12 -5.11
CA HIS A 84 -7.84 10.31 -6.02
C HIS A 84 -6.65 10.84 -5.22
N ALA A 85 -5.50 10.23 -5.44
CA ALA A 85 -4.28 10.63 -4.78
C ALA A 85 -3.91 12.05 -5.21
N ARG A 86 -3.62 12.93 -4.24
CA ARG A 86 -3.37 14.36 -4.49
C ARG A 86 -2.03 14.84 -3.98
N LEU A 87 -1.40 14.09 -3.08
CA LEU A 87 -0.16 14.50 -2.43
C LEU A 87 1.06 13.94 -3.13
N THR A 88 0.96 12.68 -3.60
CA THR A 88 2.08 11.99 -4.22
C THR A 88 1.76 11.57 -5.64
N GLN A 89 2.66 11.88 -6.57
CA GLN A 89 2.72 11.17 -7.84
C GLN A 89 3.37 9.79 -7.62
N MET A 90 2.87 8.76 -8.31
CA MET A 90 3.47 7.41 -8.27
C MET A 90 4.03 7.05 -9.63
N VAL A 91 5.30 6.66 -9.66
CA VAL A 91 5.98 6.14 -10.86
C VAL A 91 6.38 4.69 -10.57
N ALA A 92 5.92 3.74 -11.37
CA ALA A 92 6.29 2.34 -11.25
C ALA A 92 7.26 1.95 -12.38
N ILE A 93 8.41 1.37 -12.02
CA ILE A 93 9.45 0.90 -12.92
C ILE A 93 9.63 -0.61 -12.68
N PRO A 94 8.99 -1.46 -13.48
CA PRO A 94 9.11 -2.90 -13.31
C PRO A 94 10.50 -3.38 -13.72
N THR A 95 11.09 -4.28 -12.94
CA THR A 95 12.38 -4.94 -13.27
C THR A 95 12.19 -6.40 -13.67
N THR A 96 10.96 -6.86 -13.79
CA THR A 96 10.59 -8.24 -14.16
C THR A 96 9.58 -8.22 -15.30
N SER A 97 9.67 -9.19 -16.22
CA SER A 97 8.69 -9.37 -17.30
C SER A 97 7.45 -10.16 -16.82
N GLY A 98 6.83 -9.73 -15.72
CA GLY A 98 5.76 -10.46 -15.03
C GLY A 98 5.01 -9.62 -13.97
N THR A 99 3.95 -10.20 -13.41
CA THR A 99 2.89 -9.62 -12.53
C THR A 99 2.03 -8.50 -13.11
N GLY A 100 2.57 -7.58 -13.92
CA GLY A 100 1.81 -6.44 -14.45
C GLY A 100 1.31 -5.49 -13.37
N SER A 101 1.95 -5.49 -12.19
CA SER A 101 1.56 -4.66 -11.06
C SER A 101 1.62 -3.17 -11.41
N GLU A 102 2.56 -2.74 -12.24
CA GLU A 102 2.75 -1.35 -12.66
C GLU A 102 1.53 -0.71 -13.35
N VAL A 103 0.63 -1.51 -13.93
CA VAL A 103 -0.60 -1.04 -14.61
C VAL A 103 -1.90 -1.47 -13.92
N THR A 104 -1.85 -2.16 -12.79
CA THR A 104 -3.04 -2.63 -12.08
C THR A 104 -3.29 -1.87 -10.77
N PRO A 105 -4.55 -1.69 -10.35
CA PRO A 105 -4.88 -1.10 -9.06
C PRO A 105 -4.79 -2.11 -7.89
N PHE A 106 -4.36 -3.34 -8.17
CA PHE A 106 -4.23 -4.41 -7.18
C PHE A 106 -2.87 -4.35 -6.50
N ALA A 107 -2.82 -4.79 -5.26
CA ALA A 107 -1.60 -5.08 -4.52
C ALA A 107 -1.85 -6.32 -3.65
N VAL A 108 -0.88 -7.22 -3.61
CA VAL A 108 -0.92 -8.41 -2.75
C VAL A 108 0.01 -8.16 -1.57
N ILE A 109 -0.54 -8.21 -0.36
CA ILE A 109 0.20 -8.07 0.90
C ILE A 109 -0.21 -9.21 1.82
N THR A 110 0.77 -9.75 2.52
CA THR A 110 0.60 -10.82 3.51
C THR A 110 0.48 -10.23 4.91
N ASP A 111 -0.49 -10.71 5.68
CA ASP A 111 -0.60 -10.38 7.09
C ASP A 111 0.52 -11.07 7.91
N ASP A 112 1.21 -10.29 8.76
CA ASP A 112 2.36 -10.78 9.55
C ASP A 112 1.99 -11.87 10.58
N GLU A 113 0.75 -11.90 11.07
CA GLU A 113 0.28 -12.81 12.12
C GLU A 113 -0.38 -14.06 11.53
N THR A 114 -1.22 -13.88 10.52
CA THR A 114 -1.98 -14.98 9.92
C THR A 114 -1.28 -15.63 8.74
N HIS A 115 -0.24 -14.98 8.18
CA HIS A 115 0.46 -15.42 6.96
C HIS A 115 -0.46 -15.65 5.75
N VAL A 116 -1.62 -14.98 5.74
CA VAL A 116 -2.64 -15.02 4.67
C VAL A 116 -2.79 -13.65 4.04
#